data_AF-A0A356NPP8-F1
#
_entry.id   AF-A0A356NPP8-F1
#
_cell.length_a   1.000
_cell.length_b   1.000
_cell.length_c   1.000
_cell.angle_alpha   90.00
_cell.angle_beta   90.00
_cell.angle_gamma   90.00
#
_symmetry.space_group_name_H-M   'P 1'
#
loop_
_entity.id
_entity.type
_entity.pdbx_description
1 polymer ?
#
loop_
_entity_poly.entity_id
_entity_poly.type
_entity_poly.pdbx_seq_one_letter_code
_entity_poly.pdbx_strand_id
1 'polypeptide(L)'
;MNPKNSNQQKESCGSVKRIMNFISQKTKVLVALFLILGIQGCNQEANPTRDSVEEDKDRKALIMTVSEPIRFMAERITDDSWATIKFPADASVVDPVYWNPSPDTMRRYQNADLILLNGGGYAKWIKSASLKLSRLHDTSAAFKDRFILAKDAVLHQHGPDGEHSHEGYANTTWLDFELAGMHADAILEVLIKQWPDHEETMKKNHSILRNEFNKLHQEMLDIAKQIGNTPLLASHPVYQYPTKAYGLKIHSLHWEPDTTPDETDWRDLAF
;
A
#
# COMPACT_ATOMS: atom_id res chain seq x y z
N MET A 1 -43.76 -6.67 84.40
CA MET A 1 -43.96 -6.22 85.79
C MET A 1 -42.70 -5.48 86.23
N ASN A 2 -42.90 -4.35 86.89
CA ASN A 2 -41.93 -3.42 87.47
C ASN A 2 -41.35 -2.30 86.55
N PRO A 3 -41.77 -1.03 86.80
CA PRO A 3 -41.19 0.19 86.26
C PRO A 3 -39.98 0.61 87.10
N LYS A 4 -39.09 1.45 86.55
CA LYS A 4 -38.28 2.34 87.39
C LYS A 4 -37.72 3.52 86.60
N ASN A 5 -37.93 4.68 87.22
CA ASN A 5 -37.05 5.84 87.27
C ASN A 5 -37.21 6.94 86.23
N SER A 6 -38.35 7.61 86.41
CA SER A 6 -38.50 9.05 86.63
C SER A 6 -37.31 9.80 87.26
N ASN A 7 -36.21 9.97 86.51
CA ASN A 7 -35.23 11.03 86.80
C ASN A 7 -34.90 11.89 85.57
N GLN A 8 -35.83 11.91 84.61
CA GLN A 8 -35.67 12.53 83.29
C GLN A 8 -36.12 14.00 83.21
N GLN A 9 -36.22 14.75 84.32
CA GLN A 9 -36.90 16.06 84.26
C GLN A 9 -36.31 17.25 85.05
N LYS A 10 -35.09 17.17 85.61
CA LYS A 10 -34.51 18.33 86.32
C LYS A 10 -33.06 18.75 85.97
N GLU A 11 -32.38 18.07 85.05
CA GLU A 11 -31.10 18.57 84.49
C GLU A 11 -31.24 19.23 83.11
N SER A 12 -32.49 19.40 82.64
CA SER A 12 -32.86 19.90 81.31
C SER A 12 -32.76 21.44 81.14
N CYS A 13 -32.52 22.23 82.20
CA CYS A 13 -32.59 23.70 82.08
C CYS A 13 -31.25 24.46 82.17
N GLY A 14 -30.17 23.83 82.65
CA GLY A 14 -28.85 24.50 82.81
C GLY A 14 -27.88 24.31 81.63
N SER A 15 -27.99 23.20 80.90
CA SER A 15 -27.00 22.83 79.87
C SER A 15 -27.32 23.38 78.47
N VAL A 16 -28.59 23.70 78.19
CA VAL A 16 -29.02 24.27 76.89
C VAL A 16 -28.53 25.72 76.70
N LYS A 17 -28.29 26.46 77.80
CA LYS A 17 -27.84 27.87 77.75
C LYS A 17 -26.33 28.04 77.50
N ARG A 18 -25.52 26.98 77.66
CA ARG A 18 -24.07 27.01 77.36
C ARG A 18 -23.72 26.53 75.94
N ILE A 19 -24.60 25.77 75.29
CA ILE A 19 -24.42 25.36 73.88
C ILE A 19 -24.88 26.46 72.91
N MET A 20 -25.88 27.27 73.28
CA MET A 20 -26.37 28.37 72.45
C MET A 20 -25.40 29.57 72.28
N ASN A 21 -24.37 29.72 73.11
CA ASN A 21 -23.36 30.78 72.95
C ASN A 21 -22.08 30.36 72.22
N PHE A 22 -21.90 29.07 71.89
CA PHE A 22 -20.78 28.62 71.05
C PHE A 22 -21.13 28.60 69.54
N ILE A 23 -22.42 28.66 69.20
CA ILE A 23 -22.92 28.61 67.81
C ILE A 23 -23.13 30.03 67.22
N SER A 24 -23.07 31.10 68.02
CA SER A 24 -23.30 32.48 67.57
C SER A 24 -22.06 33.23 67.05
N GLN A 25 -20.87 32.63 67.04
CA GLN A 25 -19.63 33.31 66.61
C GLN A 25 -18.92 32.67 65.40
N LYS A 26 -19.44 31.56 64.86
CA LYS A 26 -18.91 30.95 63.62
C LYS A 26 -19.77 31.21 62.38
N THR A 27 -20.88 31.95 62.51
CA THR A 27 -21.85 32.21 61.44
C THR A 27 -21.71 33.60 60.79
N LYS A 28 -20.54 34.23 60.89
CA LYS A 28 -20.23 35.52 60.22
C LYS A 28 -19.06 35.48 59.23
N VAL A 29 -18.50 34.30 58.96
CA VAL A 29 -17.47 34.12 57.91
C VAL A 29 -18.01 33.37 56.68
N LEU A 30 -19.27 32.94 56.69
CA LEU A 30 -19.84 32.10 55.62
C LEU A 30 -20.88 32.80 54.71
N VAL A 31 -20.82 34.14 54.57
CA VAL A 31 -21.76 34.90 53.71
C VAL A 31 -21.04 35.77 52.66
N ALA A 32 -19.70 35.70 52.56
CA ALA A 32 -18.92 36.44 51.55
C ALA A 32 -18.25 35.52 50.51
N LEU A 33 -18.82 34.35 50.20
CA LEU A 33 -18.26 33.44 49.19
C LEU A 33 -19.31 32.71 48.33
N PHE A 34 -20.49 33.30 48.11
CA PHE A 34 -21.55 32.70 47.29
C PHE A 34 -22.29 33.73 46.44
N LEU A 35 -21.53 34.57 45.73
CA LEU A 35 -22.10 35.51 44.74
C LEU A 35 -21.11 35.82 43.60
N ILE A 36 -20.54 34.76 43.02
CA ILE A 36 -20.05 34.76 41.64
C ILE A 36 -20.49 33.43 41.01
N LEU A 37 -21.80 33.25 40.84
CA LEU A 37 -22.34 32.39 39.79
C LEU A 37 -22.63 33.33 38.62
N GLY A 38 -21.64 33.43 37.73
CA GLY A 38 -21.69 34.24 36.53
C GLY A 38 -20.73 33.67 35.50
N ILE A 39 -21.27 32.83 34.63
CA ILE A 39 -20.76 32.54 33.27
C ILE A 39 -19.34 31.95 33.23
N GLN A 40 -19.18 30.71 33.68
CA GLN A 40 -18.30 29.76 32.99
C GLN A 40 -19.28 28.86 32.22
N GLY A 41 -19.64 29.22 31.00
CA GLY A 41 -18.77 29.01 29.85
C GLY A 41 -18.74 27.50 29.63
N CYS A 42 -19.56 27.01 28.70
CA CYS A 42 -19.54 25.61 28.29
C CYS A 42 -18.10 25.12 28.26
N ASN A 43 -17.83 24.08 29.04
CA ASN A 43 -16.65 23.27 28.83
C ASN A 43 -16.78 22.79 27.39
N GLN A 44 -16.11 23.47 26.46
CA GLN A 44 -15.63 22.80 25.28
C GLN A 44 -14.74 21.71 25.85
N GLU A 45 -15.31 20.51 26.00
CA GLU A 45 -14.56 19.36 25.54
C GLU A 45 -14.05 19.79 24.18
N ALA A 46 -12.78 20.18 24.15
CA ALA A 46 -12.06 20.25 22.92
C ALA A 46 -12.37 18.91 22.28
N ASN A 47 -13.19 18.92 21.23
CA ASN A 47 -13.11 17.91 20.21
C ASN A 47 -11.62 17.62 20.09
N PRO A 48 -11.16 16.36 20.21
CA PRO A 48 -9.81 16.06 19.78
C PRO A 48 -9.78 16.51 18.33
N THR A 49 -9.26 17.73 18.10
CA THR A 49 -8.68 18.16 16.85
C THR A 49 -7.88 16.97 16.45
N ARG A 50 -8.29 16.33 15.34
CA ARG A 50 -7.57 15.24 14.69
C ARG A 50 -6.11 15.49 15.01
N ASP A 51 -5.54 14.66 15.88
CA ASP A 51 -4.12 14.68 16.12
C ASP A 51 -3.54 14.65 14.71
N SER A 52 -2.87 15.74 14.33
CA SER A 52 -1.82 15.62 13.35
C SER A 52 -0.93 14.56 13.95
N VAL A 53 -1.08 13.32 13.47
CA VAL A 53 -0.15 12.24 13.77
C VAL A 53 1.20 12.86 13.51
N GLU A 54 1.94 13.18 14.57
CA GLU A 54 3.33 13.57 14.45
C GLU A 54 3.96 12.42 13.69
N GLU A 55 4.34 12.71 12.45
CA GLU A 55 5.00 11.77 11.59
C GLU A 55 6.29 11.42 12.32
N ASP A 56 6.34 10.21 12.88
CA ASP A 56 7.53 9.66 13.51
C ASP A 56 8.65 9.71 12.47
N LYS A 57 9.46 10.77 12.52
CA LYS A 57 10.53 11.02 11.54
C LYS A 57 11.61 9.95 11.60
N ASP A 58 11.62 9.15 12.66
CA ASP A 58 12.63 8.12 12.88
C ASP A 58 12.18 6.75 12.38
N ARG A 59 10.91 6.56 11.96
CA ARG A 59 10.47 5.30 11.35
C ARG A 59 10.82 5.25 9.87
N LYS A 60 11.19 4.06 9.40
CA LYS A 60 11.38 3.82 7.96
C LYS A 60 10.08 4.03 7.19
N ALA A 61 10.20 4.63 6.01
CA ALA A 61 9.15 4.70 5.01
C ALA A 61 8.70 3.29 4.59
N LEU A 62 7.40 3.02 4.65
CA LEU A 62 6.84 1.77 4.14
C LEU A 62 6.38 1.98 2.69
N ILE A 63 7.10 1.39 1.75
CA ILE A 63 6.78 1.44 0.33
C ILE A 63 6.29 0.05 -0.10
N MET A 64 5.02 -0.02 -0.48
CA MET A 64 4.44 -1.26 -0.98
C MET A 64 4.49 -1.25 -2.51
N THR A 65 4.78 -2.38 -3.14
CA THR A 65 4.67 -2.54 -4.59
C THR A 65 3.61 -3.58 -4.94
N VAL A 66 3.22 -3.65 -6.20
CA VAL A 66 2.22 -4.62 -6.68
C VAL A 66 2.82 -5.74 -7.52
N SER A 67 4.14 -5.75 -7.71
CA SER A 67 4.83 -6.72 -8.54
C SER A 67 6.30 -6.80 -8.14
N GLU A 68 6.93 -7.97 -8.31
CA GLU A 68 8.35 -8.18 -8.07
C GLU A 68 9.29 -7.26 -8.86
N PRO A 69 9.12 -7.02 -10.17
CA PRO A 69 9.99 -6.12 -10.93
C PRO A 69 10.05 -4.70 -10.36
N ILE A 70 8.90 -4.15 -9.96
CA ILE A 70 8.82 -2.83 -9.33
C ILE A 70 9.40 -2.84 -7.91
N ARG A 71 9.24 -3.95 -7.14
CA ARG A 71 9.94 -4.11 -5.85
C ARG A 71 11.45 -4.05 -6.05
N PHE A 72 11.97 -4.83 -6.99
CA PHE A 72 13.40 -4.87 -7.31
C PHE A 72 13.93 -3.48 -7.68
N MET A 73 13.26 -2.77 -8.60
CA MET A 73 13.71 -1.43 -9.01
C MET A 73 13.70 -0.43 -7.83
N ALA A 74 12.65 -0.45 -7.01
CA ALA A 74 12.57 0.42 -5.83
C ALA A 74 13.67 0.10 -4.82
N GLU A 75 13.89 -1.17 -4.48
CA GLU A 75 14.97 -1.61 -3.58
C GLU A 75 16.35 -1.19 -4.07
N ARG A 76 16.57 -1.25 -5.40
CA ARG A 76 17.82 -0.84 -6.03
C ARG A 76 18.07 0.66 -6.00
N ILE A 77 17.02 1.48 -5.91
CA ILE A 77 17.12 2.96 -5.83
C ILE A 77 17.23 3.42 -4.38
N THR A 78 16.50 2.77 -3.47
CA THR A 78 16.48 3.09 -2.04
C THR A 78 17.61 2.41 -1.27
N ASP A 79 17.66 2.62 0.04
CA ASP A 79 18.48 1.83 0.95
C ASP A 79 17.74 1.51 2.26
N ASP A 80 18.20 0.45 2.93
CA ASP A 80 17.54 -0.06 4.13
C ASP A 80 17.66 0.87 5.33
N SER A 81 18.41 1.97 5.31
CA SER A 81 18.50 2.86 6.48
C SER A 81 17.20 3.63 6.72
N TRP A 82 16.45 3.95 5.66
CA TRP A 82 15.27 4.82 5.73
C TRP A 82 14.02 4.25 5.04
N ALA A 83 14.16 3.28 4.13
CA ALA A 83 13.03 2.68 3.44
C ALA A 83 12.84 1.19 3.78
N THR A 84 11.61 0.72 3.67
CA THR A 84 11.27 -0.70 3.67
C THR A 84 10.34 -0.97 2.49
N ILE A 85 10.85 -1.69 1.50
CA ILE A 85 10.11 -2.04 0.29
C ILE A 85 9.51 -3.43 0.47
N LYS A 86 8.23 -3.62 0.12
CA LYS A 86 7.55 -4.91 0.24
C LYS A 86 6.64 -5.21 -0.94
N PHE A 87 6.74 -6.45 -1.44
CA PHE A 87 5.71 -7.10 -2.23
C PHE A 87 5.28 -8.39 -1.49
N PRO A 88 4.02 -8.49 -1.05
CA PRO A 88 3.59 -9.57 -0.16
C PRO A 88 3.04 -10.81 -0.88
N ALA A 89 2.93 -10.80 -2.23
CA ALA A 89 2.48 -11.99 -2.95
C ALA A 89 3.60 -13.03 -2.99
N ASP A 90 3.23 -14.28 -2.76
CA ASP A 90 4.14 -15.43 -2.86
C ASP A 90 3.94 -16.11 -4.22
N ALA A 91 4.91 -15.93 -5.11
CA ALA A 91 4.87 -16.50 -6.46
C ALA A 91 4.93 -18.04 -6.46
N SER A 92 5.34 -18.67 -5.35
CA SER A 92 5.28 -20.14 -5.22
C SER A 92 3.86 -20.66 -4.94
N VAL A 93 2.93 -19.76 -4.58
CA VAL A 93 1.53 -20.11 -4.24
C VAL A 93 0.57 -19.70 -5.34
N VAL A 94 0.76 -18.54 -5.96
CA VAL A 94 -0.12 -18.03 -7.02
C VAL A 94 0.62 -17.05 -7.92
N ASP A 95 0.27 -17.05 -9.20
CA ASP A 95 0.77 -16.03 -10.12
C ASP A 95 0.40 -14.62 -9.59
N PRO A 96 1.40 -13.76 -9.32
CA PRO A 96 1.21 -12.39 -8.89
C PRO A 96 0.18 -11.57 -9.68
N VAL A 97 -0.06 -11.85 -10.96
CA VAL A 97 -1.05 -11.13 -11.77
C VAL A 97 -2.51 -11.44 -11.37
N TYR A 98 -2.75 -12.63 -10.81
CA TYR A 98 -4.06 -13.08 -10.32
C TYR A 98 -4.19 -12.99 -8.80
N TRP A 99 -3.10 -12.69 -8.10
CA TRP A 99 -3.07 -12.58 -6.64
C TRP A 99 -4.00 -11.47 -6.12
N ASN A 100 -4.66 -11.73 -5.00
CA ASN A 100 -5.46 -10.76 -4.26
C ASN A 100 -4.97 -10.64 -2.80
N PRO A 101 -4.92 -9.43 -2.24
CA PRO A 101 -4.49 -9.22 -0.86
C PRO A 101 -5.51 -9.78 0.15
N SER A 102 -5.01 -10.48 1.17
CA SER A 102 -5.79 -10.76 2.38
C SER A 102 -6.20 -9.46 3.10
N PRO A 103 -7.22 -9.47 3.98
CA PRO A 103 -7.60 -8.28 4.75
C PRO A 103 -6.43 -7.64 5.51
N ASP A 104 -5.55 -8.46 6.08
CA ASP A 104 -4.36 -7.99 6.81
C ASP A 104 -3.35 -7.32 5.88
N THR A 105 -3.18 -7.88 4.69
CA THR A 105 -2.30 -7.31 3.66
C THR A 105 -2.88 -6.02 3.10
N MET A 106 -4.19 -5.95 2.89
CA MET A 106 -4.88 -4.71 2.50
C MET A 106 -4.65 -3.61 3.53
N ARG A 107 -4.73 -3.91 4.83
CA ARG A 107 -4.42 -2.93 5.88
C ARG A 107 -2.99 -2.41 5.79
N ARG A 108 -2.02 -3.28 5.43
CA ARG A 108 -0.63 -2.83 5.17
C ARG A 108 -0.55 -1.89 3.98
N TYR A 109 -1.19 -2.21 2.85
CA TYR A 109 -1.28 -1.28 1.71
C TYR A 109 -1.94 0.04 2.12
N GLN A 110 -3.05 0.02 2.85
CA GLN A 110 -3.73 1.22 3.33
C GLN A 110 -2.86 2.09 4.24
N ASN A 111 -1.97 1.48 5.02
CA ASN A 111 -1.06 2.17 5.93
C ASN A 111 0.28 2.56 5.30
N ALA A 112 0.63 2.04 4.13
CA ALA A 112 1.86 2.36 3.41
C ALA A 112 1.99 3.87 3.15
N ASP A 113 3.22 4.37 3.06
CA ASP A 113 3.52 5.77 2.74
C ASP A 113 3.45 6.01 1.24
N LEU A 114 3.85 5.01 0.44
CA LEU A 114 3.78 4.99 -1.02
C LEU A 114 3.40 3.59 -1.50
N ILE A 115 2.63 3.53 -2.59
CA ILE A 115 2.26 2.32 -3.30
C ILE A 115 2.65 2.47 -4.77
N LEU A 116 3.64 1.69 -5.20
CA LEU A 116 4.12 1.69 -6.58
C LEU A 116 3.34 0.67 -7.42
N LEU A 117 2.72 1.15 -8.49
CA LEU A 117 1.91 0.36 -9.42
C LEU A 117 2.68 0.12 -10.72
N ASN A 118 2.66 -1.11 -11.21
CA ASN A 118 3.24 -1.46 -12.52
C ASN A 118 2.53 -0.81 -13.71
N GLY A 119 1.25 -0.44 -13.56
CA GLY A 119 0.42 -0.03 -14.69
C GLY A 119 -0.02 -1.19 -15.59
N GLY A 120 -0.57 -0.88 -16.76
CA GLY A 120 -1.07 -1.88 -17.73
C GLY A 120 -2.21 -2.77 -17.22
N GLY A 121 -2.81 -2.45 -16.08
CA GLY A 121 -3.84 -3.27 -15.44
C GLY A 121 -3.31 -4.52 -14.73
N TYR A 122 -2.01 -4.60 -14.41
CA TYR A 122 -1.36 -5.75 -13.77
C TYR A 122 -2.09 -6.23 -12.50
N ALA A 123 -2.22 -5.37 -11.50
CA ALA A 123 -2.86 -5.69 -10.23
C ALA A 123 -4.36 -5.34 -10.26
N LYS A 124 -5.20 -6.26 -10.74
CA LYS A 124 -6.64 -6.02 -10.94
C LYS A 124 -7.36 -5.59 -9.65
N TRP A 125 -6.95 -6.13 -8.51
CA TRP A 125 -7.54 -5.85 -7.19
C TRP A 125 -7.45 -4.37 -6.78
N ILE A 126 -6.53 -3.59 -7.36
CA ILE A 126 -6.41 -2.15 -7.09
C ILE A 126 -7.71 -1.41 -7.45
N LYS A 127 -8.45 -1.86 -8.47
CA LYS A 127 -9.70 -1.21 -8.92
C LYS A 127 -10.83 -1.26 -7.88
N SER A 128 -10.84 -2.29 -7.03
CA SER A 128 -11.84 -2.48 -5.97
C SER A 128 -11.30 -2.14 -4.58
N ALA A 129 -10.02 -1.77 -4.46
CA ALA A 129 -9.39 -1.47 -3.19
C ALA A 129 -9.68 -0.04 -2.72
N SER A 130 -9.99 0.10 -1.43
CA SER A 130 -10.12 1.42 -0.78
C SER A 130 -8.74 1.93 -0.35
N LEU A 131 -7.99 2.50 -1.29
CA LEU A 131 -6.65 3.08 -1.08
C LEU A 131 -6.67 4.60 -1.25
N LYS A 132 -5.77 5.31 -0.54
CA LYS A 132 -5.61 6.76 -0.71
C LYS A 132 -4.93 7.03 -2.06
N LEU A 133 -5.62 7.72 -2.97
CA LEU A 133 -5.08 8.06 -4.30
C LEU A 133 -3.76 8.83 -4.24
N SER A 134 -3.58 9.68 -3.22
CA SER A 134 -2.34 10.45 -3.01
C SER A 134 -1.10 9.58 -2.72
N ARG A 135 -1.30 8.30 -2.41
CA ARG A 135 -0.23 7.32 -2.14
C ARG A 135 0.00 6.37 -3.32
N LEU A 136 -0.85 6.41 -4.35
CA LEU A 136 -0.69 5.57 -5.53
C LEU A 136 0.21 6.27 -6.54
N HIS A 137 1.21 5.57 -7.05
CA HIS A 137 2.03 6.05 -8.14
C HIS A 137 2.12 5.01 -9.25
N ASP A 138 1.61 5.35 -10.43
CA ASP A 138 1.67 4.53 -11.64
C ASP A 138 3.00 4.75 -12.35
N THR A 139 3.93 3.80 -12.20
CA THR A 139 5.30 3.92 -12.74
C THR A 139 5.33 3.84 -14.26
N SER A 140 4.20 3.48 -14.90
CA SER A 140 4.05 3.44 -16.36
C SER A 140 3.48 4.71 -16.98
N ALA A 141 3.12 5.70 -16.17
CA ALA A 141 2.33 6.85 -16.62
C ALA A 141 2.96 7.60 -17.81
N ALA A 142 4.29 7.68 -17.85
CA ALA A 142 5.05 8.40 -18.88
C ALA A 142 5.10 7.71 -20.26
N PHE A 143 4.68 6.44 -20.38
CA PHE A 143 4.80 5.67 -21.62
C PHE A 143 3.53 4.86 -21.96
N LYS A 144 2.36 5.32 -21.54
CA LYS A 144 1.07 4.67 -21.83
C LYS A 144 0.79 4.54 -23.34
N ASP A 145 1.31 5.46 -24.14
CA ASP A 145 1.26 5.42 -25.61
C ASP A 145 2.03 4.23 -26.22
N ARG A 146 2.97 3.65 -25.47
CA ARG A 146 3.73 2.46 -25.90
C ARG A 146 3.05 1.14 -25.56
N PHE A 147 1.94 1.16 -24.80
CA PHE A 147 1.24 -0.05 -24.40
C PHE A 147 0.77 -0.88 -25.60
N ILE A 148 0.82 -2.19 -25.41
CA ILE A 148 0.35 -3.16 -26.40
C ILE A 148 -1.02 -3.66 -25.95
N LEU A 149 -2.04 -3.50 -26.79
CA LEU A 149 -3.33 -4.15 -26.56
C LEU A 149 -3.13 -5.67 -26.58
N ALA A 150 -3.57 -6.35 -25.52
CA ALA A 150 -3.55 -7.80 -25.47
C ALA A 150 -4.66 -8.34 -26.38
N LYS A 151 -4.35 -8.50 -27.68
CA LYS A 151 -5.27 -9.04 -28.68
C LYS A 151 -5.51 -10.54 -28.48
N ASP A 152 -4.58 -11.22 -27.83
CA ASP A 152 -4.64 -12.65 -27.51
C ASP A 152 -5.35 -12.93 -26.18
N ALA A 153 -6.09 -11.96 -25.62
CA ALA A 153 -7.04 -12.21 -24.52
C ALA A 153 -8.31 -12.96 -24.99
N VAL A 154 -8.23 -13.67 -26.11
CA VAL A 154 -9.29 -14.47 -26.70
C VAL A 154 -9.07 -15.93 -26.31
N LEU A 155 -9.86 -16.35 -25.32
CA LEU A 155 -10.55 -17.64 -25.23
C LEU A 155 -9.70 -18.91 -25.37
N HIS A 156 -9.16 -19.42 -24.27
CA HIS A 156 -9.28 -20.86 -23.97
C HIS A 156 -9.48 -21.08 -22.47
N GLN A 157 -10.61 -21.73 -22.17
CA GLN A 157 -11.01 -22.17 -20.84
C GLN A 157 -10.36 -23.51 -20.51
N HIS A 158 -9.68 -23.60 -19.38
CA HIS A 158 -9.60 -24.85 -18.62
C HIS A 158 -9.84 -24.56 -17.15
N GLY A 159 -11.08 -24.19 -16.83
CA GLY A 159 -11.58 -23.99 -15.47
C GLY A 159 -13.11 -23.79 -15.46
N PRO A 160 -13.81 -24.09 -14.34
CA PRO A 160 -15.28 -24.02 -14.27
C PRO A 160 -15.87 -22.61 -14.36
N ASP A 161 -15.04 -21.58 -14.33
CA ASP A 161 -15.48 -20.18 -14.28
C ASP A 161 -15.41 -19.56 -15.69
N GLY A 162 -16.57 -19.10 -16.16
CA GLY A 162 -16.87 -18.64 -17.52
C GLY A 162 -15.99 -17.52 -18.10
N GLU A 163 -16.18 -17.28 -19.39
CA GLU A 163 -15.52 -16.23 -20.17
C GLU A 163 -15.66 -14.83 -19.55
N HIS A 164 -14.52 -14.20 -19.29
CA HIS A 164 -14.44 -12.76 -19.04
C HIS A 164 -13.33 -12.15 -19.92
N SER A 165 -13.66 -11.76 -21.15
CA SER A 165 -12.80 -10.89 -21.93
C SER A 165 -12.96 -9.46 -21.40
N HIS A 166 -11.92 -8.96 -20.72
CA HIS A 166 -11.72 -7.54 -20.55
C HIS A 166 -10.66 -7.12 -21.55
N GLU A 167 -10.95 -6.15 -22.41
CA GLU A 167 -9.93 -5.45 -23.18
C GLU A 167 -8.84 -4.99 -22.22
N GLY A 168 -7.66 -5.60 -22.35
CA GLY A 168 -6.53 -5.41 -21.45
C GLY A 168 -5.28 -5.02 -22.23
N TYR A 169 -4.32 -4.44 -21.53
CA TYR A 169 -2.97 -4.25 -22.07
C TYR A 169 -2.09 -5.41 -21.64
N ALA A 170 -1.11 -5.77 -22.49
CA ALA A 170 0.02 -6.55 -22.01
C ALA A 170 0.68 -5.76 -20.86
N ASN A 171 0.93 -6.45 -19.75
CA ASN A 171 1.32 -5.83 -18.49
C ASN A 171 2.77 -6.17 -18.08
N THR A 172 3.49 -6.92 -18.90
CA THR A 172 4.90 -7.30 -18.74
C THR A 172 5.87 -6.27 -19.31
N THR A 173 5.58 -4.98 -19.13
CA THR A 173 6.36 -3.86 -19.69
C THR A 173 7.83 -3.89 -19.33
N TRP A 174 8.21 -4.50 -18.20
CA TRP A 174 9.60 -4.60 -17.75
C TRP A 174 10.45 -5.54 -18.62
N LEU A 175 9.84 -6.32 -19.52
CA LEU A 175 10.55 -7.16 -20.47
C LEU A 175 11.03 -6.40 -21.72
N ASP A 176 10.59 -5.15 -21.92
CA ASP A 176 11.31 -4.16 -22.73
C ASP A 176 12.22 -3.38 -21.77
N PHE A 177 13.53 -3.59 -21.85
CA PHE A 177 14.48 -2.99 -20.91
C PHE A 177 14.56 -1.46 -21.03
N GLU A 178 14.12 -0.87 -22.14
CA GLU A 178 13.97 0.58 -22.22
C GLU A 178 12.83 1.05 -21.32
N LEU A 179 11.68 0.36 -21.37
CA LEU A 179 10.53 0.62 -20.51
C LEU A 179 10.80 0.28 -19.03
N ALA A 180 11.60 -0.76 -18.76
CA ALA A 180 12.08 -1.05 -17.40
C ALA A 180 12.91 0.12 -16.83
N GLY A 181 13.74 0.73 -17.66
CA GLY A 181 14.45 1.95 -17.30
C GLY A 181 13.50 3.13 -17.05
N MET A 182 12.46 3.29 -17.85
CA MET A 182 11.44 4.34 -17.62
C MET A 182 10.64 4.12 -16.33
N HIS A 183 10.38 2.87 -15.94
CA HIS A 183 9.84 2.56 -14.62
C HIS A 183 10.77 3.03 -13.51
N ALA A 184 12.07 2.76 -13.63
CA ALA A 184 13.07 3.23 -12.66
C ALA A 184 13.13 4.76 -12.59
N ASP A 185 13.01 5.45 -13.73
CA ASP A 185 12.93 6.92 -13.82
C ASP A 185 11.72 7.45 -13.02
N ALA A 186 10.52 6.89 -13.24
CA ALA A 186 9.31 7.29 -12.52
C ALA A 186 9.38 7.01 -11.01
N ILE A 187 9.98 5.87 -10.61
CA ILE A 187 10.21 5.54 -9.21
C ILE A 187 11.13 6.58 -8.57
N LEU A 188 12.26 6.92 -9.19
CA LEU A 188 13.18 7.95 -8.66
C LEU A 188 12.46 9.29 -8.46
N GLU A 189 11.67 9.73 -9.44
CA GLU A 189 10.95 11.00 -9.39
C GLU A 189 10.01 11.10 -8.18
N VAL A 190 9.20 10.07 -7.93
CA VAL A 190 8.27 10.07 -6.79
C VAL A 190 9.02 9.96 -5.46
N LEU A 191 10.11 9.19 -5.41
CA LEU A 191 10.89 9.03 -4.18
C LEU A 191 11.59 10.33 -3.78
N ILE A 192 12.25 11.03 -4.70
CA ILE A 192 12.89 12.34 -4.41
C ILE A 192 11.85 13.35 -3.92
N LYS A 193 10.65 13.35 -4.52
CA LYS A 193 9.58 14.26 -4.12
C LYS A 193 9.10 14.01 -2.69
N GLN A 194 9.04 12.75 -2.26
CA GLN A 194 8.54 12.38 -0.93
C GLN A 194 9.64 12.40 0.14
N TRP A 195 10.87 12.04 -0.23
CA TRP A 195 12.02 11.92 0.66
C TRP A 195 13.26 12.64 0.09
N PRO A 196 13.24 13.98 0.01
CA PRO A 196 14.31 14.77 -0.60
C PRO A 196 15.66 14.64 0.13
N ASP A 197 15.66 14.33 1.43
CA ASP A 197 16.87 14.16 2.23
C ASP A 197 17.76 12.98 1.74
N HIS A 198 17.20 12.06 0.95
CA HIS A 198 17.91 10.91 0.38
C HIS A 198 18.24 11.08 -1.11
N GLU A 199 18.00 12.25 -1.69
CA GLU A 199 18.07 12.49 -3.14
C GLU A 199 19.41 12.10 -3.78
N GLU A 200 20.54 12.48 -3.16
CA GLU A 200 21.86 12.20 -3.71
C GLU A 200 22.11 10.69 -3.86
N THR A 201 21.84 9.93 -2.80
CA THR A 201 21.97 8.47 -2.79
C THR A 201 21.03 7.83 -3.81
N MET A 202 19.76 8.26 -3.86
CA MET A 202 18.79 7.72 -4.81
C MET A 202 19.18 8.00 -6.26
N LYS A 203 19.65 9.21 -6.59
CA LYS A 203 20.14 9.55 -7.93
C LYS A 203 21.35 8.72 -8.34
N LYS A 204 22.30 8.53 -7.43
CA LYS A 204 23.48 7.68 -7.67
C LYS A 204 23.08 6.24 -7.96
N ASN A 205 22.23 5.66 -7.10
CA ASN A 205 21.77 4.29 -7.22
C ASN A 205 20.93 4.07 -8.49
N HIS A 206 20.02 5.01 -8.78
CA HIS A 206 19.24 5.02 -10.02
C HIS A 206 20.14 5.09 -11.25
N SER A 207 21.17 5.94 -11.27
CA SER A 207 22.08 6.04 -12.42
C SER A 207 22.79 4.71 -12.71
N ILE A 208 23.17 3.97 -11.67
CA ILE A 208 23.75 2.61 -11.81
C ILE A 208 22.71 1.67 -12.44
N LEU A 209 21.51 1.61 -11.87
CA LEU A 209 20.42 0.75 -12.35
C LEU A 209 20.03 1.08 -13.81
N ARG A 210 19.95 2.38 -14.15
CA ARG A 210 19.59 2.84 -15.49
C ARG A 210 20.65 2.45 -16.52
N ASN A 211 21.93 2.51 -16.15
CA ASN A 211 23.02 2.04 -16.99
C ASN A 211 22.98 0.53 -17.20
N GLU A 212 22.63 -0.25 -16.17
CA GLU A 212 22.43 -1.70 -16.29
C GLU A 212 21.29 -2.02 -17.27
N PHE A 213 20.14 -1.33 -17.18
CA PHE A 213 19.06 -1.50 -18.17
C PHE A 213 19.45 -1.09 -19.59
N ASN A 214 20.20 -0.01 -19.76
CA ASN A 214 20.69 0.40 -21.08
C ASN A 214 21.64 -0.66 -21.68
N LYS A 215 22.49 -1.26 -20.85
CA LYS A 215 23.38 -2.34 -21.26
C LYS A 215 22.58 -3.59 -21.65
N LEU A 216 21.64 -4.03 -20.81
CA LEU A 216 20.76 -5.16 -21.11
C LEU A 216 19.94 -4.94 -22.39
N HIS A 217 19.46 -3.72 -22.60
CA HIS A 217 18.76 -3.35 -23.82
C HIS A 217 19.64 -3.55 -25.07
N GLN A 218 20.89 -3.09 -25.02
CA GLN A 218 21.82 -3.27 -26.14
C GLN A 218 22.20 -4.74 -26.36
N GLU A 219 22.47 -5.49 -25.30
CA GLU A 219 22.76 -6.92 -25.37
C GLU A 219 21.59 -7.68 -26.00
N MET A 220 20.36 -7.33 -25.64
CA MET A 220 19.16 -7.97 -26.18
C MET A 220 18.94 -7.64 -27.67
N LEU A 221 19.25 -6.41 -28.11
CA LEU A 221 19.25 -6.05 -29.53
C LEU A 221 20.29 -6.86 -30.32
N ASP A 222 21.49 -7.03 -29.77
CA ASP A 222 22.57 -7.79 -30.41
C ASP A 222 22.22 -9.27 -30.52
N ILE A 223 21.65 -9.86 -29.45
CA ILE A 223 21.14 -11.24 -29.46
C ILE A 223 20.03 -11.40 -30.49
N ALA A 224 19.04 -10.50 -30.52
CA ALA A 224 17.94 -10.58 -31.45
C ALA A 224 18.41 -10.50 -32.91
N LYS A 225 19.43 -9.69 -33.19
CA LYS A 225 20.07 -9.63 -34.52
C LYS A 225 20.72 -10.95 -34.92
N GLN A 226 21.35 -11.66 -33.97
CA GLN A 226 21.96 -12.97 -34.21
C GLN A 226 20.91 -14.06 -34.43
N ILE A 227 19.82 -14.04 -33.66
CA ILE A 227 18.69 -14.98 -33.81
C ILE A 227 17.97 -14.77 -35.16
N GLY A 228 17.87 -13.52 -35.61
CA GLY A 228 17.25 -13.15 -36.87
C GLY A 228 15.76 -13.52 -36.90
N ASN A 229 15.34 -14.27 -37.92
CA ASN A 229 13.94 -14.71 -38.09
C ASN A 229 13.66 -16.09 -37.51
N THR A 230 14.58 -16.66 -36.72
CA THR A 230 14.37 -17.97 -36.11
C THR A 230 13.13 -17.92 -35.20
N PRO A 231 12.11 -18.77 -35.42
CA PRO A 231 10.97 -18.87 -34.53
C PRO A 231 11.39 -19.30 -33.13
N LEU A 232 10.86 -18.63 -32.12
CA LEU A 232 11.06 -18.93 -30.72
C LEU A 232 9.72 -19.39 -30.13
N LEU A 233 9.75 -20.44 -29.31
CA LEU A 233 8.56 -20.98 -28.68
C LEU A 233 8.52 -20.58 -27.22
N ALA A 234 7.37 -20.12 -26.79
CA ALA A 234 7.08 -19.77 -25.41
C ALA A 234 5.88 -20.57 -24.91
N SER A 235 5.89 -20.96 -23.65
CA SER A 235 4.71 -21.59 -23.04
C SER A 235 3.57 -20.59 -22.87
N HIS A 236 3.85 -19.33 -22.49
CA HIS A 236 2.81 -18.35 -22.15
C HIS A 236 2.86 -17.08 -23.03
N PRO A 237 1.72 -16.37 -23.21
CA PRO A 237 1.63 -15.14 -23.99
C PRO A 237 2.07 -13.92 -23.17
N VAL A 238 3.31 -13.90 -22.71
CA VAL A 238 3.86 -12.82 -21.86
C VAL A 238 4.96 -12.00 -22.54
N TYR A 239 5.31 -12.33 -23.79
CA TYR A 239 6.48 -11.82 -24.50
C TYR A 239 6.16 -10.74 -25.55
N GLN A 240 5.00 -10.08 -25.47
CA GLN A 240 4.60 -9.05 -26.44
C GLN A 240 5.60 -7.88 -26.49
N TYR A 241 6.11 -7.45 -25.33
CA TYR A 241 7.10 -6.37 -25.27
C TYR A 241 8.45 -6.78 -25.88
N PRO A 242 9.03 -7.96 -25.56
CA PRO A 242 10.20 -8.47 -26.27
C PRO A 242 10.03 -8.58 -27.79
N THR A 243 8.89 -9.09 -28.26
CA THR A 243 8.57 -9.17 -29.69
C THR A 243 8.56 -7.78 -30.34
N LYS A 244 7.95 -6.78 -29.70
CA LYS A 244 7.88 -5.41 -30.21
C LYS A 244 9.23 -4.70 -30.15
N ALA A 245 9.94 -4.78 -29.02
CA ALA A 245 11.17 -4.03 -28.76
C ALA A 245 12.37 -4.59 -29.54
N TYR A 246 12.45 -5.91 -29.66
CA TYR A 246 13.63 -6.59 -30.21
C TYR A 246 13.36 -7.35 -31.52
N GLY A 247 12.12 -7.34 -32.01
CA GLY A 247 11.75 -7.97 -33.29
C GLY A 247 11.72 -9.50 -33.27
N LEU A 248 11.76 -10.13 -32.09
CA LEU A 248 11.75 -11.57 -31.92
C LEU A 248 10.47 -12.24 -32.43
N LYS A 249 10.61 -13.34 -33.15
CA LYS A 249 9.50 -14.16 -33.67
C LYS A 249 9.04 -15.18 -32.64
N ILE A 250 8.39 -14.70 -31.58
CA ILE A 250 7.92 -15.55 -30.48
C ILE A 250 6.50 -16.03 -30.77
N HIS A 251 6.29 -17.34 -30.71
CA HIS A 251 5.01 -18.02 -30.77
C HIS A 251 4.70 -18.62 -29.40
N SER A 252 3.59 -18.19 -28.80
CA SER A 252 3.14 -18.71 -27.51
C SER A 252 2.18 -19.88 -27.73
N LEU A 253 2.52 -21.02 -27.14
CA LEU A 253 1.76 -22.26 -27.26
C LEU A 253 0.65 -22.40 -26.20
N HIS A 254 0.64 -21.56 -25.17
CA HIS A 254 -0.32 -21.61 -24.05
C HIS A 254 -0.27 -22.91 -23.25
N TRP A 255 0.91 -23.50 -23.15
CA TRP A 255 1.11 -24.78 -22.46
C TRP A 255 1.38 -24.57 -20.97
N GLU A 256 0.59 -25.25 -20.15
CA GLU A 256 0.80 -25.31 -18.71
C GLU A 256 1.88 -26.36 -18.38
N PRO A 257 2.84 -26.06 -17.47
CA PRO A 257 3.99 -26.93 -17.20
C PRO A 257 3.59 -28.33 -16.68
N ASP A 258 2.44 -28.46 -16.04
CA ASP A 258 1.95 -29.70 -15.43
C ASP A 258 0.86 -30.40 -16.26
N THR A 259 0.66 -29.98 -17.51
CA THR A 259 -0.34 -30.55 -18.42
C THR A 259 0.33 -31.21 -19.62
N THR A 260 -0.07 -32.45 -19.93
CA THR A 260 0.38 -33.14 -21.16
C THR A 260 -0.33 -32.53 -22.35
N PRO A 261 0.38 -32.08 -23.41
CA PRO A 261 -0.25 -31.52 -24.60
C PRO A 261 -1.20 -32.51 -25.28
N ASP A 262 -2.37 -32.02 -25.69
CA ASP A 262 -3.35 -32.82 -26.43
C ASP A 262 -3.09 -32.82 -27.95
N GLU A 263 -3.96 -33.47 -28.74
CA GLU A 263 -3.79 -33.52 -30.20
C GLU A 263 -3.86 -32.13 -30.87
N THR A 264 -4.60 -31.18 -30.28
CA THR A 264 -4.69 -29.80 -30.75
C THR A 264 -3.37 -29.09 -30.48
N ASP A 265 -2.84 -29.21 -29.27
CA ASP A 265 -1.56 -28.62 -28.89
C ASP A 265 -0.41 -29.11 -29.79
N TRP A 266 -0.36 -30.42 -30.07
CA TRP A 266 0.65 -30.98 -30.96
C TRP A 266 0.53 -30.48 -32.41
N ARG A 267 -0.68 -30.16 -32.86
CA ARG A 267 -0.90 -29.56 -34.18
C ARG A 267 -0.44 -28.11 -34.23
N ASP A 268 -0.64 -27.35 -33.16
CA ASP A 268 -0.21 -25.95 -33.08
C ASP A 268 1.33 -25.80 -33.04
N LEU A 269 2.04 -26.87 -32.68
CA LEU A 269 3.51 -26.94 -32.78
C LEU A 269 4.02 -27.05 -34.23
N ALA A 270 3.18 -27.44 -35.20
CA ALA A 270 3.57 -27.59 -36.60
C ALA A 270 3.43 -26.26 -37.38
N PHE A 271 4.21 -25.25 -37.00
CA PHE A 271 4.28 -23.94 -37.69
C PHE A 271 5.19 -23.96 -38.93
#